data_AF-A0A179HX81-F1
#
_entry.id   AF-A0A179HX81-F1
#
_cell.length_a   1.000
_cell.length_b   1.000
_cell.length_c   1.000
_cell.angle_alpha   90.00
_cell.angle_beta   90.00
_cell.angle_gamma   90.00
#
_symmetry.space_group_name_H-M   'P 1'
#
loop_
_entity.id
_entity.type
_entity.pdbx_description
1 polymer ?
#
loop_
_entity_poly.entity_id
_entity_poly.type
_entity_poly.pdbx_seq_one_letter_code
_entity_poly.pdbx_strand_id
1 'polypeptide(L)'
;MSENKAPKTGASELAENGTTAQSSSANDENSQPEKLYYTGRQTMILMRLEVDACGSMSVEKSDYPPPTLTRDEMEAINKMEWSCSREELARLPIFTDLEEAMLDNVRAKIKSDKEAEYAGIKRSVSYMEFDVREHGHDLVSLKCQLASALQRIHDLERIHLDKIEAAL
;
A
#
# COMPACT_ATOMS: atom_id res chain seq x y z
N MET A 1 -6.97 50.68 -26.10
CA MET A 1 -7.16 50.42 -27.54
C MET A 1 -6.01 51.09 -28.28
N SER A 2 -5.09 50.30 -28.83
CA SER A 2 -4.00 50.79 -29.67
C SER A 2 -3.91 49.89 -30.90
N GLU A 3 -4.49 50.38 -31.99
CA GLU A 3 -4.15 49.95 -33.34
C GLU A 3 -2.86 50.68 -33.74
N ASN A 4 -1.91 49.98 -34.38
CA ASN A 4 -1.42 50.39 -35.69
C ASN A 4 -0.38 49.42 -36.29
N LYS A 5 -0.81 48.82 -37.41
CA LYS A 5 -0.14 48.62 -38.70
C LYS A 5 1.36 48.26 -38.77
N ALA A 6 1.58 47.09 -39.37
CA ALA A 6 2.80 46.63 -40.02
C ALA A 6 3.30 47.54 -41.16
N PRO A 7 4.58 47.40 -41.56
CA PRO A 7 5.04 47.68 -42.92
C PRO A 7 5.19 46.41 -43.76
N LYS A 8 4.94 46.59 -45.06
CA LYS A 8 4.99 45.60 -46.15
C LYS A 8 6.38 45.54 -46.81
N THR A 9 6.67 44.34 -47.31
CA THR A 9 7.34 44.00 -48.59
C THR A 9 8.81 44.36 -48.83
N GLY A 10 9.58 43.31 -49.15
CA GLY A 10 10.72 43.33 -50.06
C GLY A 10 10.87 41.93 -50.67
N ALA A 11 10.28 41.72 -51.86
CA ALA A 11 10.53 40.55 -52.68
C ALA A 11 11.87 40.72 -53.39
N SER A 12 12.71 39.68 -53.43
CA SER A 12 13.73 39.54 -54.44
C SER A 12 13.89 38.07 -54.80
N GLU A 13 13.84 37.84 -56.10
CA GLU A 13 13.68 36.57 -56.79
C GLU A 13 14.97 35.73 -56.88
N LEU A 14 14.74 34.43 -57.13
CA LEU A 14 15.49 33.52 -57.99
C LEU A 14 16.94 33.14 -57.64
N ALA A 15 17.09 31.88 -57.23
CA ALA A 15 18.01 30.97 -57.91
C ALA A 15 17.46 29.52 -57.80
N GLU A 16 16.96 29.02 -58.94
CA GLU A 16 16.81 27.59 -59.18
C GLU A 16 18.20 26.94 -59.17
N ASN A 17 18.33 25.79 -58.50
CA ASN A 17 19.20 24.71 -58.96
C ASN A 17 18.67 23.40 -58.39
N GLY A 18 18.21 22.54 -59.29
CA GLY A 18 17.70 21.22 -58.97
C GLY A 18 18.79 20.30 -58.44
N THR A 19 18.41 19.46 -57.48
CA THR A 19 18.91 18.08 -57.41
C THR A 19 17.78 17.22 -56.87
N THR A 20 17.21 16.42 -57.75
CA THR A 20 16.27 15.35 -57.45
C THR A 20 17.04 14.25 -56.73
N ALA A 21 16.80 14.07 -55.43
CA ALA A 21 17.06 12.81 -54.75
C ALA A 21 15.71 12.30 -54.23
N GLN A 22 15.10 11.43 -55.02
CA GLN A 22 14.04 10.55 -54.56
C GLN A 22 14.59 9.55 -53.53
N SER A 23 13.66 9.06 -52.72
CA SER A 23 13.70 7.82 -51.91
C SER A 23 14.53 7.83 -50.63
N SER A 24 13.87 8.11 -49.51
CA SER A 24 13.33 7.02 -48.67
C SER A 24 12.24 7.58 -47.75
N SER A 25 10.99 7.36 -48.18
CA SER A 25 9.84 7.26 -47.30
C SER A 25 10.03 5.99 -46.46
N ALA A 26 9.93 6.11 -45.14
CA ALA A 26 9.09 5.28 -44.26
C ALA A 26 9.64 5.31 -42.83
N ASN A 27 8.78 5.70 -41.89
CA ASN A 27 8.66 5.16 -40.54
C ASN A 27 9.90 4.49 -39.94
N ASP A 28 10.50 5.14 -38.95
CA ASP A 28 11.05 4.42 -37.82
C ASP A 28 10.33 4.91 -36.55
N GLU A 29 9.03 4.61 -36.49
CA GLU A 29 8.22 4.58 -35.25
C GLU A 29 8.67 3.44 -34.31
N ASN A 30 9.96 3.09 -34.34
CA ASN A 30 10.48 1.83 -33.82
C ASN A 30 11.18 1.97 -32.45
N SER A 31 10.75 2.96 -31.66
CA SER A 31 11.08 3.05 -30.23
C SER A 31 10.24 2.09 -29.36
N GLN A 32 9.65 1.06 -29.96
CA GLN A 32 8.82 0.07 -29.26
C GLN A 32 9.56 -0.69 -28.15
N PRO A 33 10.82 -1.12 -28.31
CA PRO A 33 11.41 -2.05 -27.32
C PRO A 33 11.82 -1.40 -25.99
N GLU A 34 12.12 -0.10 -25.98
CA GLU A 34 12.36 0.67 -24.75
C GLU A 34 11.09 0.76 -23.88
N LYS A 35 9.93 0.90 -24.52
CA LYS A 35 8.62 0.92 -23.85
C LYS A 35 8.28 -0.44 -23.22
N LEU A 36 8.71 -1.54 -23.84
CA LEU A 36 8.40 -2.91 -23.41
C LEU A 36 9.18 -3.36 -22.14
N TYR A 37 10.43 -2.93 -21.96
CA TYR A 37 11.15 -3.24 -20.71
C TYR A 37 10.63 -2.44 -19.52
N TYR A 38 10.30 -1.18 -19.75
CA TYR A 38 9.70 -0.29 -18.77
C TYR A 38 8.44 -0.91 -18.16
N THR A 39 7.58 -1.47 -19.01
CA THR A 39 6.33 -2.12 -18.57
C THR A 39 6.53 -3.38 -17.71
N GLY A 40 7.57 -4.19 -17.95
CA GLY A 40 7.85 -5.35 -17.09
C GLY A 40 8.28 -4.96 -15.67
N ARG A 41 9.07 -3.88 -15.53
CA ARG A 41 9.45 -3.33 -14.21
C ARG A 41 8.25 -2.71 -13.50
N GLN A 42 7.41 -1.98 -14.22
CA GLN A 42 6.15 -1.44 -13.70
C GLN A 42 5.25 -2.55 -13.13
N THR A 43 5.04 -3.63 -13.88
CA THR A 43 4.23 -4.78 -13.44
C THR A 43 4.75 -5.36 -12.12
N MET A 44 6.06 -5.55 -11.99
CA MET A 44 6.65 -6.09 -10.76
C MET A 44 6.44 -5.18 -9.54
N ILE A 45 6.46 -3.85 -9.73
CA ILE A 45 6.20 -2.90 -8.65
C ILE A 45 4.72 -2.89 -8.29
N LEU A 46 3.84 -2.85 -9.29
CA LEU A 46 2.39 -2.90 -9.10
C LEU A 46 1.97 -4.18 -8.37
N MET A 47 2.49 -5.35 -8.76
CA MET A 47 2.21 -6.61 -8.08
C MET A 47 2.62 -6.59 -6.59
N ARG A 48 3.78 -6.02 -6.27
CA ARG A 48 4.21 -5.89 -4.85
C ARG A 48 3.28 -4.98 -4.07
N LEU A 49 2.87 -3.87 -4.69
CA LEU A 49 1.97 -2.91 -4.06
C LEU A 49 0.57 -3.50 -3.87
N GLU A 50 0.08 -4.30 -4.82
CA GLU A 50 -1.18 -5.05 -4.70
C GLU A 50 -1.13 -6.07 -3.57
N VAL A 51 0.01 -6.75 -3.38
CA VAL A 51 0.22 -7.64 -2.23
C VAL A 51 0.19 -6.85 -0.91
N ASP A 52 0.83 -5.69 -0.85
CA ASP A 52 0.82 -4.82 0.33
C ASP A 52 -0.57 -4.24 0.63
N ALA A 53 -1.37 -4.03 -0.42
CA ALA A 53 -2.77 -3.60 -0.34
C ALA A 53 -3.73 -4.76 -0.02
N CYS A 54 -3.26 -6.01 0.01
CA CYS A 54 -4.09 -7.15 0.37
C CYS A 54 -4.62 -6.96 1.80
N GLY A 55 -5.94 -6.81 1.94
CA GLY A 55 -6.60 -6.53 3.22
C GLY A 55 -6.81 -5.04 3.52
N SER A 56 -6.29 -4.12 2.69
CA SER A 56 -6.65 -2.70 2.74
C SER A 56 -8.03 -2.52 2.13
N MET A 57 -8.95 -1.93 2.89
CA MET A 57 -10.34 -1.70 2.47
C MET A 57 -10.51 -0.39 1.71
N SER A 58 -9.58 0.56 1.87
CA SER A 58 -9.65 1.89 1.26
C SER A 58 -9.00 1.99 -0.12
N VAL A 59 -8.22 0.97 -0.52
CA VAL A 59 -7.55 0.90 -1.82
C VAL A 59 -8.47 0.25 -2.85
N GLU A 60 -8.73 0.98 -3.93
CA GLU A 60 -9.51 0.52 -5.08
C GLU A 60 -8.61 0.30 -6.30
N LYS A 61 -9.07 -0.53 -7.26
CA LYS A 61 -8.35 -0.73 -8.53
C LYS A 61 -8.18 0.58 -9.33
N SER A 62 -9.11 1.51 -9.19
CA SER A 62 -9.10 2.85 -9.80
C SER A 62 -8.00 3.77 -9.27
N ASP A 63 -7.44 3.47 -8.08
CA ASP A 63 -6.34 4.25 -7.50
C ASP A 63 -5.00 3.94 -8.15
N TYR A 64 -4.88 2.79 -8.80
CA TYR A 64 -3.67 2.41 -9.53
C TYR A 64 -3.64 3.08 -10.90
N PRO A 65 -2.44 3.37 -11.43
CA PRO A 65 -2.33 3.80 -12.82
C PRO A 65 -2.93 2.73 -13.75
N PRO A 66 -3.57 3.13 -14.86
CA PRO A 66 -4.14 2.17 -15.81
C PRO A 66 -3.04 1.25 -16.35
N PRO A 67 -3.37 0.01 -16.74
CA PRO A 67 -2.39 -0.91 -17.30
C PRO A 67 -1.69 -0.27 -18.50
N THR A 68 -0.37 -0.13 -18.38
CA THR A 68 0.49 0.51 -19.38
C THR A 68 0.72 -0.34 -20.63
N LEU A 69 0.33 -1.61 -20.59
CA LEU A 69 0.45 -2.56 -21.70
C LEU A 69 -0.88 -2.78 -22.41
N THR A 70 -0.91 -2.45 -23.68
CA THR A 70 -1.86 -3.02 -24.63
C THR A 70 -1.56 -4.51 -24.84
N ARG A 71 -2.56 -5.25 -25.33
CA ARG A 71 -2.42 -6.69 -25.62
C ARG A 71 -1.27 -6.98 -26.59
N ASP A 72 -1.08 -6.11 -27.56
CA ASP A 72 -0.07 -6.25 -28.60
C ASP A 72 1.35 -6.02 -28.05
N GLU A 73 1.51 -5.07 -27.12
CA GLU A 73 2.78 -4.85 -26.41
C GLU A 73 3.13 -6.04 -25.50
N MET A 74 2.13 -6.64 -24.85
CA MET A 74 2.34 -7.85 -24.05
C MET A 74 2.80 -9.05 -24.89
N GLU A 75 2.33 -9.16 -26.14
CA GLU A 75 2.77 -10.19 -27.08
C GLU A 75 4.19 -9.94 -27.63
N ALA A 76 4.56 -8.69 -27.86
CA ALA A 76 5.90 -8.30 -28.28
C ALA A 76 6.97 -8.60 -27.21
N ILE A 77 6.66 -8.38 -25.91
CA ILE A 77 7.55 -8.77 -24.79
C ILE A 77 7.86 -10.26 -24.81
N ASN A 78 6.85 -11.11 -25.05
CA ASN A 78 7.01 -12.56 -25.06
C ASN A 78 7.95 -13.05 -26.18
N LYS A 79 8.14 -12.26 -27.25
CA LYS A 79 9.02 -12.57 -28.37
C LYS A 79 10.48 -12.15 -28.15
N MET A 80 10.80 -11.52 -27.01
CA MET A 80 12.14 -11.08 -26.62
C MET A 80 12.87 -10.22 -27.68
N GLU A 81 12.18 -9.23 -28.25
CA GLU A 81 12.78 -8.23 -29.14
C GLU A 81 13.10 -6.95 -28.33
N TRP A 82 14.39 -6.69 -28.06
CA TRP A 82 14.87 -5.59 -27.21
C TRP A 82 15.89 -4.75 -27.99
N SER A 83 15.68 -3.43 -28.12
CA SER A 83 16.56 -2.51 -28.89
C SER A 83 17.54 -1.70 -28.05
N CYS A 84 17.44 -1.72 -26.73
CA CYS A 84 18.27 -0.93 -25.81
C CYS A 84 18.97 -1.83 -24.78
N SER A 85 20.09 -1.34 -24.24
CA SER A 85 20.85 -2.08 -23.23
C SER A 85 20.15 -2.05 -21.85
N ARG A 86 20.42 -3.08 -21.04
CA ARG A 86 19.83 -3.20 -19.68
C ARG A 86 20.27 -2.06 -18.76
N GLU A 87 21.49 -1.56 -18.95
CA GLU A 87 22.08 -0.47 -18.19
C GLU A 87 21.45 0.90 -18.49
N GLU A 88 21.12 1.18 -19.75
CA GLU A 88 20.45 2.43 -20.15
C GLU A 88 19.02 2.47 -19.62
N LEU A 89 18.31 1.36 -19.77
CA LEU A 89 16.97 1.17 -19.25
C LEU A 89 16.86 1.31 -17.72
N ALA A 90 17.90 0.90 -16.98
CA ALA A 90 17.92 1.01 -15.53
C ALA A 90 17.92 2.47 -15.03
N ARG A 91 18.36 3.43 -15.87
CA ARG A 91 18.45 4.85 -15.52
C ARG A 91 17.18 5.64 -15.82
N LEU A 92 16.28 5.09 -16.63
CA LEU A 92 15.01 5.73 -16.92
C LEU A 92 14.08 5.62 -15.70
N PRO A 93 13.26 6.66 -15.43
CA PRO A 93 12.16 6.55 -14.46
C PRO A 93 11.27 5.35 -14.82
N ILE A 94 10.61 4.74 -13.84
CA ILE A 94 9.73 3.56 -14.02
C ILE A 94 8.27 3.96 -14.14
N PHE A 95 7.91 5.12 -13.62
CA PHE A 95 6.58 5.70 -13.70
C PHE A 95 6.74 7.16 -14.11
N THR A 96 5.75 7.68 -14.82
CA THR A 96 5.61 9.13 -15.01
C THR A 96 5.29 9.80 -13.67
N ASP A 97 5.50 11.11 -13.56
CA ASP A 97 5.19 11.84 -12.32
C ASP A 97 3.73 11.67 -11.88
N LEU A 98 2.80 11.57 -12.84
CA LEU A 98 1.38 11.33 -12.56
C LEU A 98 1.14 9.92 -12.01
N GLU A 99 1.72 8.91 -12.64
CA GLU A 99 1.62 7.52 -12.18
C GLU A 99 2.24 7.36 -10.78
N GLU A 100 3.39 7.98 -10.53
CA GLU A 100 4.04 7.94 -9.21
C GLU A 100 3.17 8.62 -8.14
N ALA A 101 2.51 9.76 -8.46
CA ALA A 101 1.57 10.39 -7.55
C ALA A 101 0.35 9.51 -7.22
N MET A 102 -0.13 8.72 -8.19
CA MET A 102 -1.19 7.73 -7.96
C MET A 102 -0.69 6.60 -7.03
N LEU A 103 0.53 6.12 -7.23
CA LEU A 103 1.13 5.09 -6.37
C LEU A 103 1.37 5.61 -4.94
N ASP A 104 1.77 6.87 -4.78
CA ASP A 104 1.92 7.49 -3.46
C ASP A 104 0.58 7.57 -2.72
N ASN A 105 -0.51 7.88 -3.43
CA ASN A 105 -1.84 7.82 -2.85
C ASN A 105 -2.21 6.41 -2.37
N VAL A 106 -1.94 5.37 -3.18
CA VAL A 106 -2.13 3.97 -2.77
C VAL A 106 -1.31 3.63 -1.52
N ARG A 107 0.00 3.98 -1.51
CA ARG A 107 0.88 3.74 -0.35
C ARG A 107 0.37 4.44 0.91
N ALA A 108 -0.15 5.66 0.77
CA ALA A 108 -0.73 6.42 1.88
C ALA A 108 -2.00 5.76 2.43
N LYS A 109 -2.90 5.28 1.55
CA LYS A 109 -4.10 4.53 1.94
C LYS A 109 -3.76 3.25 2.69
N ILE A 110 -2.85 2.43 2.16
CA ILE A 110 -2.36 1.20 2.81
C ILE A 110 -1.82 1.52 4.21
N LYS A 111 -0.99 2.56 4.33
CA LYS A 111 -0.43 2.98 5.62
C LYS A 111 -1.52 3.38 6.61
N SER A 112 -2.47 4.20 6.17
CA SER A 112 -3.59 4.67 6.98
C SER A 112 -4.44 3.50 7.50
N ASP A 113 -4.77 2.54 6.64
CA ASP A 113 -5.55 1.35 7.03
C ASP A 113 -4.80 0.51 8.09
N LYS A 114 -3.50 0.28 7.89
CA LYS A 114 -2.66 -0.46 8.85
C LYS A 114 -2.56 0.26 10.20
N GLU A 115 -2.45 1.59 10.20
CA GLU A 115 -2.45 2.40 11.42
C GLU A 115 -3.79 2.30 12.16
N ALA A 116 -4.91 2.33 11.43
CA ALA A 116 -6.24 2.18 11.99
C ALA A 116 -6.46 0.78 12.60
N GLU A 117 -6.02 -0.27 11.90
CA GLU A 117 -6.05 -1.65 12.39
C GLU A 117 -5.23 -1.79 13.67
N TYR A 118 -3.98 -1.32 13.66
CA TYR A 118 -3.10 -1.34 14.83
C TYR A 118 -3.71 -0.60 16.01
N ALA A 119 -4.31 0.57 15.78
CA ALA A 119 -5.00 1.33 16.82
C ALA A 119 -6.23 0.57 17.38
N GLY A 120 -6.92 -0.21 16.55
CA GLY A 120 -7.99 -1.11 16.97
C GLY A 120 -7.49 -2.24 17.86
N ILE A 121 -6.44 -2.95 17.42
CA ILE A 121 -5.80 -4.02 18.17
C ILE A 121 -5.33 -3.51 19.54
N LYS A 122 -4.65 -2.36 19.57
CA LYS A 122 -4.17 -1.75 20.81
C LYS A 122 -5.30 -1.48 21.80
N ARG A 123 -6.44 -0.96 21.33
CA ARG A 123 -7.64 -0.75 22.16
C ARG A 123 -8.17 -2.08 22.72
N SER A 124 -8.28 -3.11 21.89
CA SER A 124 -8.73 -4.43 22.32
C SER A 124 -7.81 -5.04 23.39
N VAL A 125 -6.49 -4.90 23.24
CA VAL A 125 -5.52 -5.35 24.25
C VAL A 125 -5.73 -4.60 25.56
N SER A 126 -5.90 -3.27 25.54
CA SER A 126 -6.16 -2.50 26.76
C SER A 126 -7.45 -2.91 27.48
N TYR A 127 -8.51 -3.26 26.73
CA TYR A 127 -9.72 -3.80 27.36
C TYR A 127 -9.48 -5.16 28.01
N MET A 128 -8.78 -6.07 27.33
CA MET A 128 -8.44 -7.38 27.92
C MET A 128 -7.56 -7.24 29.17
N GLU A 129 -6.60 -6.30 29.19
CA GLU A 129 -5.78 -6.02 30.37
C GLU A 129 -6.61 -5.51 31.56
N PHE A 130 -7.68 -4.74 31.29
CA PHE A 130 -8.62 -4.29 32.30
C PHE A 130 -9.44 -5.46 32.85
N ASP A 131 -10.05 -6.26 31.99
CA ASP A 131 -10.88 -7.41 32.37
C ASP A 131 -10.09 -8.43 33.22
N VAL A 132 -8.85 -8.72 32.83
CA VAL A 132 -7.97 -9.62 33.58
C VAL A 132 -7.68 -9.06 34.98
N ARG A 133 -7.51 -7.75 35.11
CA ARG A 133 -7.27 -7.11 36.41
C ARG A 133 -8.50 -7.18 37.30
N GLU A 134 -9.68 -6.92 36.75
CA GLU A 134 -10.95 -7.00 37.46
C GLU A 134 -11.19 -8.43 37.99
N HIS A 135 -11.04 -9.43 37.13
CA HIS A 135 -11.12 -10.84 37.56
C HIS A 135 -10.06 -11.21 38.60
N GLY A 136 -8.86 -10.62 38.53
CA GLY A 136 -7.85 -10.75 39.56
C GLY A 136 -8.31 -10.22 40.93
N HIS A 137 -8.98 -9.07 40.95
CA HIS A 137 -9.57 -8.51 42.17
C HIS A 137 -10.69 -9.39 42.73
N ASP A 138 -11.59 -9.89 41.88
CA ASP A 138 -12.66 -10.79 42.28
C ASP A 138 -12.11 -12.08 42.90
N LEU A 139 -11.06 -12.66 42.32
CA LEU A 139 -10.42 -13.86 42.83
C LEU A 139 -9.83 -13.64 44.23
N VAL A 140 -9.19 -12.49 44.46
CA VAL A 140 -8.67 -12.13 45.79
C VAL A 140 -9.81 -11.98 46.80
N SER A 141 -10.91 -11.32 46.41
CA SER A 141 -12.09 -11.17 47.26
C SER A 141 -12.68 -12.53 47.65
N LEU A 142 -12.87 -13.43 46.67
CA LEU A 142 -13.37 -14.79 46.90
C LEU A 142 -12.44 -15.58 47.82
N LYS A 143 -11.12 -15.46 47.64
CA LYS A 143 -10.13 -16.11 48.52
C LYS A 143 -10.27 -15.63 49.97
N CYS A 144 -10.47 -14.34 50.21
CA CYS A 144 -10.70 -13.79 51.55
C CYS A 144 -12.02 -14.29 52.15
N GLN A 145 -13.09 -14.34 51.36
CA GLN A 145 -14.38 -14.89 51.79
C GLN A 145 -14.27 -16.36 52.18
N LEU A 146 -13.57 -17.16 51.37
CA LEU A 146 -13.32 -18.58 51.66
C LEU A 146 -12.51 -18.76 52.95
N ALA A 147 -11.42 -18.00 53.13
CA ALA A 147 -10.62 -18.06 54.36
C ALA A 147 -11.46 -17.71 55.60
N SER A 148 -12.31 -16.69 55.49
CA SER A 148 -13.22 -16.29 56.58
C SER A 148 -14.26 -17.36 56.89
N ALA A 149 -14.78 -18.04 55.86
CA ALA A 149 -15.73 -19.14 56.04
C ALA A 149 -15.08 -20.35 56.72
N LEU A 150 -13.86 -20.73 56.30
CA LEU A 150 -13.09 -21.81 56.92
C LEU A 150 -12.78 -21.50 58.40
N GLN A 151 -12.40 -20.27 58.71
CA GLN A 151 -12.17 -19.86 60.10
C GLN A 151 -13.43 -20.02 60.95
N ARG A 152 -14.60 -19.60 60.44
CA ARG A 152 -15.88 -19.77 61.13
C ARG A 152 -16.23 -21.23 61.36
N ILE A 153 -15.91 -22.12 60.41
CA ILE A 153 -16.10 -23.56 60.57
C ILE A 153 -15.21 -24.08 61.71
N HIS A 154 -13.92 -23.75 61.71
CA HIS A 154 -13.01 -24.17 62.79
C HIS A 154 -13.42 -23.66 64.17
N ASP A 155 -13.88 -22.40 64.27
CA ASP A 155 -14.37 -21.86 65.53
C ASP A 155 -15.62 -22.62 66.02
N LEU A 156 -16.54 -22.99 65.12
CA LEU A 156 -17.72 -23.79 65.45
C LEU A 156 -17.35 -25.22 65.86
N GLU A 157 -16.40 -25.85 65.17
CA GLU A 157 -15.87 -27.17 65.52
C GLU A 157 -15.28 -27.16 66.94
N ARG A 158 -14.46 -26.16 67.27
CA ARG A 158 -13.89 -25.99 68.62
C ARG A 158 -14.98 -25.84 69.67
N ILE A 159 -15.95 -24.93 69.46
CA ILE A 159 -17.07 -24.72 70.38
C ILE A 159 -17.87 -26.02 70.58
N HIS A 160 -18.04 -26.82 69.54
CA HIS A 160 -18.75 -28.09 69.64
C HIS A 160 -17.97 -29.12 70.49
N LEU A 161 -16.65 -29.22 70.27
CA LEU A 161 -15.78 -30.10 71.06
C LEU A 161 -15.76 -29.71 72.55
N ASP A 162 -15.59 -28.41 72.86
CA ASP A 162 -15.59 -27.90 74.23
C ASP A 162 -16.89 -28.26 74.97
N LYS A 163 -18.04 -28.22 74.26
CA LYS A 163 -19.34 -28.59 74.83
C LYS A 163 -19.48 -30.09 75.10
N ILE A 164 -18.87 -30.94 74.28
CA ILE A 164 -18.85 -32.38 74.50
C ILE A 164 -18.00 -32.71 75.72
N GLU A 165 -16.81 -32.10 75.83
CA GLU A 165 -15.90 -32.31 76.96
C GLU A 165 -16.53 -31.86 78.29
N ALA A 166 -17.25 -30.74 78.31
CA ALA A 166 -17.94 -30.27 79.51
C ALA A 166 -19.11 -31.15 79.97
N ALA A 167 -19.58 -32.09 79.14
CA ALA A 167 -20.70 -32.98 79.43
C ALA A 167 -20.28 -34.39 79.87
N LEU A 168 -18.98 -34.70 79.83
CA LEU A 168 -18.38 -35.96 80.29
C LEU A 168 -17.85 -35.83 81.72
#